data_AF-A0A349B0Q3-F1
#
_entry.id   AF-A0A349B0Q3-F1
#
_cell.length_a   1.000
_cell.length_b   1.000
_cell.length_c   1.000
_cell.angle_alpha   90.00
_cell.angle_beta   90.00
_cell.angle_gamma   90.00
#
_symmetry.space_group_name_H-M   'P 1'
#
loop_
_entity.id
_entity.type
_entity.pdbx_description
1 polymer ?
#
loop_
_entity_poly.entity_id
_entity_poly.type
_entity_poly.pdbx_seq_one_letter_code
_entity_poly.pdbx_strand_id
1 'polypeptide(L)'
;RIMSANGSNGQNGSNGDGGGRKRRNRKRRNRSTAKATAEFWGDPKTLPEPRDDIRITQDPSAVVRSLGRPPLPGQEQASEAYFAAVYARAVGLASALAAAGDLIEPEELLEG
;
A
#
# COMPACT_ATOMS: atom_id res chain seq x y z
N ARG A 1 35.37 -37.51 -65.04
CA ARG A 1 35.60 -36.56 -66.15
C ARG A 1 34.23 -36.02 -66.55
N ILE A 2 33.95 -34.73 -66.27
CA ILE A 2 32.85 -33.84 -66.78
C ILE A 2 31.39 -34.31 -66.46
N MET A 3 30.36 -33.52 -66.11
CA MET A 3 29.98 -32.10 -66.26
C MET A 3 29.06 -31.61 -65.12
N SER A 4 29.01 -30.29 -64.98
CA SER A 4 28.11 -29.48 -64.14
C SER A 4 26.76 -29.19 -64.82
N ALA A 5 25.66 -29.09 -64.05
CA ALA A 5 24.50 -28.21 -64.23
C ALA A 5 23.53 -28.40 -63.03
N ASN A 6 23.39 -27.41 -62.14
CA ASN A 6 22.41 -26.32 -62.17
C ASN A 6 20.99 -26.73 -61.74
N GLY A 7 20.61 -26.29 -60.54
CA GLY A 7 19.28 -26.37 -59.95
C GLY A 7 19.18 -25.40 -58.80
N SER A 8 18.99 -24.13 -59.13
CA SER A 8 18.56 -23.08 -58.21
C SER A 8 17.21 -23.43 -57.57
N ASN A 9 17.03 -23.13 -56.28
CA ASN A 9 15.84 -22.49 -55.69
C ASN A 9 15.80 -22.75 -54.16
N GLY A 10 15.59 -21.71 -53.35
CA GLY A 10 15.16 -21.88 -51.95
C GLY A 10 15.79 -20.98 -50.89
N GLN A 11 15.58 -19.66 -51.01
CA GLN A 11 15.20 -18.74 -49.91
C GLN A 11 15.99 -18.87 -48.59
N ASN A 12 17.04 -18.08 -48.38
CA ASN A 12 17.01 -16.74 -47.78
C ASN A 12 15.91 -16.47 -46.72
N GLY A 13 16.35 -16.21 -45.49
CA GLY A 13 15.73 -15.22 -44.60
C GLY A 13 14.94 -15.75 -43.41
N SER A 14 15.53 -15.71 -42.22
CA SER A 14 15.15 -14.72 -41.19
C SER A 14 16.00 -14.89 -39.92
N ASN A 15 17.02 -14.04 -39.80
CA ASN A 15 17.55 -13.61 -38.51
C ASN A 15 16.61 -12.51 -37.99
N GLY A 16 16.09 -12.62 -36.78
CA GLY A 16 15.53 -11.47 -36.06
C GLY A 16 14.36 -11.75 -35.13
N ASP A 17 14.48 -11.24 -33.91
CA ASP A 17 13.39 -10.86 -33.00
C ASP A 17 12.78 -11.92 -32.06
N GLY A 18 13.62 -12.46 -31.17
CA GLY A 18 13.19 -13.12 -29.92
C GLY A 18 12.84 -12.15 -28.77
N GLY A 19 12.77 -10.83 -29.02
CA GLY A 19 12.63 -9.79 -28.00
C GLY A 19 11.18 -9.36 -27.70
N GLY A 20 10.28 -9.46 -28.69
CA GLY A 20 8.89 -8.98 -28.55
C GLY A 20 8.00 -9.79 -27.61
N ARG A 21 8.19 -11.11 -27.53
CA ARG A 21 7.28 -12.01 -26.75
C ARG A 21 7.42 -11.79 -25.24
N LYS A 22 8.64 -11.61 -24.73
CA LYS A 22 8.89 -11.38 -23.29
C LYS A 22 8.34 -10.01 -22.82
N ARG A 23 8.47 -8.97 -23.64
CA ARG A 23 7.95 -7.61 -23.34
C ARG A 23 6.43 -7.58 -23.30
N ARG A 24 5.76 -8.30 -24.22
CA ARG A 24 4.28 -8.38 -24.25
C ARG A 24 3.70 -9.11 -23.04
N ASN A 25 4.40 -10.14 -22.54
CA ASN A 25 3.95 -10.90 -21.38
C ASN A 25 4.07 -10.10 -20.06
N ARG A 26 5.14 -9.29 -19.87
CA ARG A 26 5.24 -8.38 -18.72
C ARG A 26 4.12 -7.34 -18.70
N LYS A 27 3.77 -6.75 -19.85
CA LYS A 27 2.70 -5.75 -19.94
C LYS A 27 1.32 -6.33 -19.60
N ARG A 28 1.05 -7.58 -19.98
CA ARG A 28 -0.19 -8.29 -19.59
C ARG A 28 -0.24 -8.58 -18.09
N ARG A 29 0.88 -9.05 -17.51
CA ARG A 29 0.97 -9.32 -16.07
C ARG A 29 0.82 -8.06 -15.21
N ASN A 30 1.39 -6.93 -15.66
CA ASN A 30 1.23 -5.65 -14.94
C ASN A 30 -0.20 -5.09 -15.04
N ARG A 31 -0.89 -5.35 -16.15
CA ARG A 31 -2.30 -4.98 -16.30
C ARG A 31 -3.22 -5.88 -15.46
N SER A 32 -2.91 -7.17 -15.33
CA SER A 32 -3.68 -8.06 -14.47
C SER A 32 -3.49 -7.76 -12.99
N THR A 33 -2.28 -7.38 -12.56
CA THR A 33 -2.04 -6.93 -11.18
C THR A 33 -2.76 -5.61 -10.91
N ALA A 34 -2.63 -4.61 -11.78
CA ALA A 34 -3.36 -3.35 -11.62
C ALA A 34 -4.89 -3.55 -11.60
N LYS A 35 -5.41 -4.47 -12.43
CA LYS A 35 -6.84 -4.85 -12.42
C LYS A 35 -7.23 -5.53 -11.11
N ALA A 36 -6.44 -6.48 -10.63
CA ALA A 36 -6.71 -7.16 -9.36
C ALA A 36 -6.63 -6.21 -8.15
N THR A 37 -5.69 -5.26 -8.16
CA THR A 37 -5.59 -4.21 -7.14
C THR A 37 -6.80 -3.28 -7.17
N ALA A 38 -7.25 -2.86 -8.36
CA ALA A 38 -8.45 -2.03 -8.52
C ALA A 38 -9.74 -2.79 -8.20
N GLU A 39 -9.80 -4.11 -8.44
CA GLU A 39 -10.92 -4.96 -8.02
C GLU A 39 -10.98 -5.10 -6.49
N PHE A 40 -9.83 -5.17 -5.81
CA PHE A 40 -9.76 -5.30 -4.36
C PHE A 40 -9.98 -3.97 -3.62
N TRP A 41 -9.33 -2.88 -4.04
CA TRP A 41 -9.37 -1.59 -3.36
C TRP A 41 -10.31 -0.55 -3.99
N GLY A 42 -10.86 -0.82 -5.18
CA GLY A 42 -11.62 0.15 -5.96
C GLY A 42 -10.75 0.98 -6.91
N ASP A 43 -11.39 1.83 -7.72
CA ASP A 43 -10.69 2.74 -8.63
C ASP A 43 -10.13 3.96 -7.87
N PRO A 44 -8.81 4.20 -7.86
CA PRO A 44 -8.21 5.36 -7.21
C PRO A 44 -8.81 6.70 -7.66
N LYS A 45 -9.32 6.79 -8.89
CA LYS A 45 -9.93 8.01 -9.43
C LYS A 45 -11.31 8.33 -8.85
N THR A 46 -11.92 7.34 -8.20
CA THR A 46 -13.24 7.48 -7.57
C THR A 46 -13.14 7.74 -6.07
N LEU A 47 -11.92 7.76 -5.53
CA LEU A 47 -11.71 8.10 -4.13
C LEU A 47 -12.13 9.56 -3.89
N PRO A 48 -12.75 9.85 -2.73
CA PRO A 48 -12.94 11.21 -2.29
C PRO A 48 -11.61 11.98 -2.28
N GLU A 49 -11.68 13.29 -2.45
CA GLU A 49 -10.51 14.13 -2.21
C GLU A 49 -10.01 13.87 -0.78
N PRO A 50 -8.70 13.57 -0.61
CA PRO A 50 -8.15 13.36 0.71
C PRO A 50 -8.34 14.62 1.53
N ARG A 51 -8.77 14.45 2.77
CA ARG A 51 -8.86 15.57 3.69
C ARG A 51 -7.48 15.79 4.31
N ASP A 52 -7.06 17.04 4.39
CA ASP A 52 -5.78 17.42 4.96
C ASP A 52 -5.84 17.55 6.49
N ASP A 53 -7.03 17.43 7.10
CA ASP A 53 -7.24 17.48 8.55
C ASP A 53 -7.05 16.11 9.23
N ILE A 54 -6.23 16.08 10.27
CA ILE A 54 -6.05 14.97 11.20
C ILE A 54 -6.91 15.24 12.43
N ARG A 55 -7.82 14.31 12.72
CA ARG A 55 -8.65 14.35 13.93
C ARG A 55 -7.95 13.70 15.11
N ILE A 56 -7.85 14.41 16.22
CA ILE A 56 -7.26 13.88 17.46
C ILE A 56 -8.31 13.09 18.24
N THR A 57 -7.93 11.89 18.69
CA THR A 57 -8.82 11.09 19.55
C THR A 57 -8.87 11.66 20.96
N GLN A 58 -10.09 11.83 21.48
CA GLN A 58 -10.35 12.25 22.87
C GLN A 58 -10.28 11.10 23.87
N ASP A 59 -10.25 9.86 23.38
CA ASP A 59 -10.16 8.65 24.21
C ASP A 59 -9.10 7.69 23.65
N PRO A 60 -7.82 7.91 23.98
CA PRO A 60 -6.73 7.02 23.58
C PRO A 60 -6.89 5.59 24.09
N SER A 61 -7.63 5.40 25.18
CA SER A 61 -7.83 4.09 25.82
C SER A 61 -8.97 3.28 25.18
N ALA A 62 -9.76 3.87 24.28
CA ALA A 62 -10.82 3.17 23.54
C ALA A 62 -10.28 1.92 22.83
N VAL A 63 -9.09 2.03 22.21
CA VAL A 63 -8.45 0.94 21.47
C VAL A 63 -8.12 -0.22 22.42
N VAL A 64 -7.53 0.08 23.57
CA VAL A 64 -7.16 -0.92 24.57
C VAL A 64 -8.40 -1.69 25.04
N ARG A 65 -9.50 -0.97 25.32
CA ARG A 65 -10.79 -1.59 25.69
C ARG A 65 -11.38 -2.45 24.57
N SER A 66 -11.30 -2.00 23.32
CA SER A 66 -11.85 -2.71 22.16
C SER A 66 -11.16 -4.05 21.88
N LEU A 67 -9.87 -4.14 22.20
CA LEU A 67 -9.08 -5.36 22.06
C LEU A 67 -9.37 -6.38 23.18
N GLY A 68 -10.05 -5.95 24.24
CA GLY A 68 -10.37 -6.79 25.38
C GLY A 68 -9.16 -7.05 26.27
N ARG A 69 -9.32 -8.02 27.18
CA ARG A 69 -8.29 -8.35 28.17
C ARG A 69 -7.04 -8.92 27.48
N PRO A 70 -5.84 -8.39 27.77
CA PRO A 70 -4.63 -8.87 27.15
C PRO A 70 -4.33 -10.31 27.56
N PRO A 71 -3.89 -11.18 26.63
CA PRO A 71 -3.62 -12.59 26.89
C PRO A 71 -2.26 -12.79 27.58
N LEU A 72 -2.08 -12.14 28.74
CA LEU A 72 -0.85 -12.16 29.54
C LEU A 72 -1.18 -12.68 30.95
N PRO A 73 -1.07 -13.99 31.20
CA PRO A 73 -1.51 -14.62 32.43
C PRO A 73 -0.91 -13.97 33.68
N GLY A 74 -1.77 -13.54 34.61
CA GLY A 74 -1.37 -12.92 35.88
C GLY A 74 -0.81 -11.50 35.76
N GLN A 75 -0.82 -10.90 34.56
CA GLN A 75 -0.37 -9.54 34.30
C GLN A 75 -1.42 -8.75 33.50
N GLU A 76 -2.67 -9.20 33.49
CA GLU A 76 -3.71 -8.65 32.63
C GLU A 76 -3.97 -7.17 32.95
N GLN A 77 -4.19 -6.83 34.23
CA GLN A 77 -4.42 -5.45 34.66
C GLN A 77 -3.21 -4.54 34.45
N ALA A 78 -2.02 -5.02 34.80
CA ALA A 78 -0.80 -4.22 34.63
C ALA A 78 -0.56 -3.89 33.15
N SER A 79 -0.76 -4.87 32.28
CA SER A 79 -0.61 -4.71 30.83
C SER A 79 -1.62 -3.73 30.26
N GLU A 80 -2.88 -3.80 30.69
CA GLU A 80 -3.92 -2.86 30.27
C GLU A 80 -3.56 -1.40 30.63
N ALA A 81 -3.05 -1.18 31.85
CA ALA A 81 -2.58 0.13 32.29
C ALA A 81 -1.37 0.64 31.48
N TYR A 82 -0.41 -0.23 31.17
CA TYR A 82 0.74 0.14 30.33
C TYR A 82 0.32 0.48 28.91
N PHE A 83 -0.60 -0.29 28.31
CA PHE A 83 -1.11 0.02 26.99
C PHE A 83 -1.83 1.37 26.97
N ALA A 84 -2.68 1.64 27.96
CA ALA A 84 -3.35 2.95 28.08
C ALA A 84 -2.33 4.11 28.12
N ALA A 85 -1.26 3.97 28.92
CA ALA A 85 -0.21 5.00 29.01
C ALA A 85 0.55 5.21 27.69
N VAL A 86 0.88 4.11 26.98
CA VAL A 86 1.57 4.19 25.69
C VAL A 86 0.68 4.86 24.64
N TYR A 87 -0.60 4.49 24.56
CA TYR A 87 -1.54 5.09 23.61
C TYR A 87 -1.78 6.58 23.91
N ALA A 88 -1.95 6.96 25.18
CA ALA A 88 -2.08 8.37 25.55
C ALA A 88 -0.87 9.20 25.10
N ARG A 89 0.34 8.68 25.29
CA ARG A 89 1.57 9.35 24.84
C ARG A 89 1.70 9.38 23.31
N ALA A 90 1.31 8.31 22.63
CA ALA A 90 1.33 8.27 21.17
C ALA A 90 0.37 9.30 20.56
N VAL A 91 -0.83 9.45 21.13
CA VAL A 91 -1.80 10.47 20.71
C VAL A 91 -1.25 11.87 20.94
N GLY A 92 -0.66 12.14 22.11
CA GLY A 92 -0.05 13.45 22.39
C GLY A 92 1.14 13.79 21.46
N LEU A 93 1.91 12.79 21.02
CA LEU A 93 2.96 13.02 20.03
C LEU A 93 2.36 13.27 18.64
N ALA A 94 1.39 12.46 18.24
CA ALA A 94 0.71 12.61 16.95
C ALA A 94 0.01 13.97 16.83
N SER A 95 -0.63 14.45 17.91
CA SER A 95 -1.22 15.79 17.95
C SER A 95 -0.15 16.87 17.83
N ALA A 96 0.96 16.77 18.54
CA ALA A 96 2.06 17.73 18.39
C ALA A 96 2.63 17.77 16.96
N LEU A 97 2.75 16.60 16.31
CA LEU A 97 3.21 16.50 14.93
C LEU A 97 2.20 17.10 13.94
N ALA A 98 0.91 16.79 14.11
CA ALA A 98 -0.15 17.33 13.28
C ALA A 98 -0.27 18.85 13.44
N ALA A 99 -0.11 19.38 14.65
CA ALA A 99 -0.05 20.83 14.91
C ALA A 99 1.14 21.48 14.20
N ALA A 100 2.32 20.85 14.26
CA ALA A 100 3.52 21.35 13.61
C ALA A 100 3.42 21.34 12.08
N GLY A 101 2.60 20.47 11.51
CA GLY A 101 2.35 20.39 10.07
C GLY A 101 1.10 21.12 9.60
N ASP A 102 0.44 21.90 10.47
CA ASP A 102 -0.80 22.63 10.15
C ASP A 102 -1.95 21.70 9.67
N LEU A 103 -1.97 20.46 10.18
CA LEU A 103 -2.97 19.44 9.83
C LEU A 103 -4.07 19.29 10.89
N ILE A 104 -4.28 20.27 11.77
CA ILE A 104 -5.33 20.22 12.80
C ILE A 104 -6.25 21.42 12.60
N GLU A 105 -7.56 21.19 12.69
CA GLU A 105 -8.52 22.30 12.75
C GLU A 105 -8.31 23.11 14.05
N PRO A 106 -8.28 24.45 14.01
CA PRO A 106 -7.95 25.28 15.17
C PRO A 106 -8.90 25.07 16.37
N GLU A 107 -10.09 24.53 16.14
CA GLU A 107 -11.06 24.16 17.16
C GLU A 107 -10.62 22.95 18.00
N GLU A 108 -9.93 21.96 17.43
CA GLU A 108 -9.41 20.79 18.18
C GLU A 108 -8.22 21.15 19.08
N LEU A 109 -7.51 22.25 18.79
CA LEU A 109 -6.38 22.75 19.60
C LEU A 109 -6.81 23.39 20.92
N LEU A 110 -8.06 23.83 21.03
CA LEU A 110 -8.61 24.51 22.21
C LEU A 110 -9.26 23.55 23.22
N GLU A 111 -9.51 22.30 22.84
CA GLU A 111 -10.24 21.31 23.65
C GLU A 111 -9.37 20.19 24.25
N GLY A 112 -8.06 20.16 23.94
CA GLY A 112 -7.10 19.18 24.48
C GLY A 112 -6.38 19.63 25.74
#